data_AF-A0ABC8T794-F1
#
_entry.id   AF-A0ABC8T794-F1
#
_cell.length_a   1.000
_cell.length_b   1.000
_cell.length_c   1.000
_cell.angle_alpha   90.00
_cell.angle_beta   90.00
_cell.angle_gamma   90.00
#
_symmetry.space_group_name_H-M   'P 1'
#
loop_
_entity.id
_entity.type
_entity.pdbx_description
1 polymer ?
#
loop_
_entity_poly.entity_id
_entity_poly.type
_entity_poly.pdbx_seq_one_letter_code
_entity_poly.pdbx_strand_id
1 'polypeptide(L)'
;MVLFHIILSICICMYHQVLPAIANVSSNVVVFVNGKSHPFDTIIFATGFKRSTHKWLKGGDYLLGDDGIAKQSFPNHWKGEKGLYCAGLSRRGFYGAAIDAQNIAKDIKMLL
;
A
#
# COMPACT_ATOMS: atom_id res chain seq x y z
N MET A 1 6.60 5.20 14.16
CA MET A 1 5.92 3.98 14.64
C MET A 1 4.68 3.79 13.75
N VAL A 2 4.76 3.29 12.52
CA VAL A 2 5.14 1.95 12.04
C VAL A 2 5.87 2.13 10.70
N LEU A 3 7.17 2.39 10.74
CA LEU A 3 7.98 2.50 9.52
C LEU A 3 9.44 2.16 9.85
N PHE A 4 9.64 1.03 10.54
CA PHE A 4 10.99 0.51 10.75
C PHE A 4 11.21 -0.89 10.18
N HIS A 5 10.18 -1.65 9.78
CA HIS A 5 10.36 -3.09 9.47
C HIS A 5 9.47 -3.64 8.34
N ILE A 6 9.05 -2.85 7.34
CA ILE A 6 8.24 -3.37 6.20
C ILE A 6 9.11 -3.62 4.95
N ILE A 7 10.31 -4.15 5.16
CA ILE A 7 11.02 -4.97 4.16
C ILE A 7 11.63 -6.14 4.94
N LEU A 8 10.77 -6.96 5.54
CA LEU A 8 11.20 -8.26 6.00
C LEU A 8 10.55 -9.26 5.04
N SER A 9 11.36 -9.78 4.12
CA SER A 9 11.16 -11.12 3.55
C SER A 9 10.88 -12.05 4.73
N ILE A 10 9.63 -12.47 4.89
CA ILE A 10 9.27 -13.43 5.94
C ILE A 10 8.78 -14.68 5.25
N CYS A 11 9.69 -15.64 5.11
CA CYS A 11 9.35 -17.05 5.14
C CYS A 11 9.68 -17.50 6.56
N ILE A 12 8.67 -17.77 7.39
CA ILE A 12 8.86 -18.22 8.77
C ILE A 12 9.21 -19.72 8.72
N CYS A 13 10.39 -20.11 9.20
CA CYS A 13 10.50 -21.20 10.17
C CYS A 13 11.89 -21.21 10.86
N MET A 14 11.85 -21.17 12.20
CA MET A 14 12.91 -21.43 13.20
C MET A 14 14.35 -21.01 12.87
N TYR A 15 14.89 -20.04 13.62
CA TYR A 15 16.21 -19.37 13.52
C TYR A 15 16.25 -18.17 12.56
N HIS A 16 15.71 -17.04 13.04
CA HIS A 16 15.98 -15.62 12.70
C HIS A 16 17.03 -15.31 11.60
N GLN A 17 16.86 -15.82 10.39
CA GLN A 17 17.71 -15.48 9.26
C GLN A 17 16.88 -14.70 8.25
N VAL A 18 17.25 -13.42 8.07
CA VAL A 18 16.72 -12.63 6.97
C VAL A 18 17.41 -13.10 5.69
N LEU A 19 16.65 -13.76 4.82
CA LEU A 19 17.11 -14.21 3.52
C LEU A 19 16.89 -13.10 2.47
N PRO A 20 17.62 -13.14 1.33
CA PRO A 20 17.43 -12.19 0.24
C PRO A 20 16.00 -12.22 -0.34
N ALA A 21 15.72 -11.35 -1.32
CA ALA A 21 14.45 -11.37 -2.03
C ALA A 21 14.23 -12.71 -2.76
N ILE A 22 12.97 -13.13 -2.83
CA ILE A 22 12.55 -14.30 -3.60
C ILE A 22 12.63 -13.94 -5.10
N ALA A 23 13.30 -14.78 -5.88
CA ALA A 23 13.33 -14.69 -7.34
C ALA A 23 12.27 -15.60 -7.97
N ASN A 24 12.10 -16.82 -7.46
CA ASN A 24 11.11 -17.78 -7.96
C ASN A 24 10.70 -18.76 -6.85
N VAL A 25 9.47 -19.28 -6.94
CA VAL A 25 8.97 -20.38 -6.12
C VAL A 25 8.62 -21.54 -7.05
N SER A 26 9.29 -22.68 -6.88
CA SER A 26 9.05 -23.89 -7.66
C SER A 26 8.71 -25.04 -6.71
N SER A 27 7.45 -25.47 -6.71
CA SER A 27 6.94 -26.46 -5.76
C SER A 27 7.20 -26.04 -4.32
N ASN A 28 8.00 -26.79 -3.57
CA ASN A 28 8.40 -26.51 -2.19
C ASN A 28 9.79 -25.85 -2.09
N VAL A 29 10.42 -25.46 -3.20
CA VAL A 29 11.75 -24.83 -3.22
C VAL A 29 11.63 -23.36 -3.59
N VAL A 30 12.21 -22.50 -2.77
CA VAL A 30 12.30 -21.06 -3.03
C VAL A 30 13.72 -20.73 -3.50
N VAL A 31 13.81 -20.08 -4.67
CA VAL A 31 15.05 -19.56 -5.24
C VAL A 31 15.17 -18.09 -4.91
N PHE A 32 16.30 -17.69 -4.36
CA PHE A 32 16.60 -16.31 -3.98
C PHE A 32 17.38 -15.59 -5.08
N VAL A 33 17.34 -14.25 -5.07
CA VAL A 33 18.03 -13.40 -6.07
C VAL A 33 19.55 -13.60 -6.13
N ASN A 34 20.16 -14.19 -5.10
CA ASN A 34 21.58 -14.56 -5.08
C ASN A 34 21.86 -15.98 -5.63
N GLY A 35 20.86 -16.63 -6.23
CA GLY A 35 20.96 -17.98 -6.79
C GLY A 35 20.86 -19.12 -5.76
N LYS A 36 20.83 -18.82 -4.45
CA LYS A 36 20.64 -19.86 -3.42
C LYS A 36 19.21 -20.36 -3.42
N SER A 37 19.03 -21.63 -3.08
CA SER A 37 17.71 -22.27 -3.04
C SER A 37 17.52 -23.03 -1.73
N HIS A 38 16.34 -22.93 -1.13
CA HIS A 38 16.00 -23.60 0.12
C HIS A 38 14.59 -24.19 0.07
N PRO A 39 14.36 -25.40 0.64
CA PRO A 39 13.02 -25.95 0.77
C PRO A 39 12.24 -25.25 1.89
N PHE A 40 10.94 -25.08 1.71
CA PHE A 40 10.00 -24.54 2.69
C PHE A 40 8.70 -25.36 2.70
N ASP A 41 8.20 -25.68 3.88
CA ASP A 41 6.92 -26.38 4.04
C ASP A 41 5.72 -25.45 3.82
N THR A 42 5.89 -24.15 4.08
CA THR A 42 4.82 -23.15 3.95
C THR A 42 5.43 -21.78 3.65
N ILE A 43 4.75 -21.03 2.77
CA ILE A 43 5.12 -19.67 2.39
C ILE A 43 3.95 -18.74 2.73
N ILE A 44 4.21 -17.68 3.50
CA ILE A 44 3.21 -16.67 3.86
C ILE A 44 3.59 -15.35 3.20
N PHE A 45 2.78 -14.88 2.25
CA PHE A 45 3.02 -13.59 1.59
C PHE A 45 2.54 -12.42 2.45
N ALA A 46 3.42 -11.87 3.26
CA ALA A 46 3.22 -10.62 4.01
C ALA A 46 3.73 -9.38 3.23
N THR A 47 3.64 -9.38 1.90
CA THR A 47 4.21 -8.36 1.00
C THR A 47 3.33 -7.12 0.80
N GLY A 48 2.23 -7.01 1.56
CA GLY A 48 1.29 -5.90 1.49
C GLY A 48 0.25 -6.06 0.37
N PHE A 49 -0.38 -4.94 -0.02
CA PHE A 49 -1.44 -4.91 -1.03
C PHE A 49 -1.22 -3.79 -2.03
N LYS A 50 -1.67 -4.00 -3.28
CA LYS A 50 -1.74 -2.95 -4.31
C LYS A 50 -3.16 -2.40 -4.38
N ARG A 51 -3.30 -1.08 -4.43
CA ARG A 51 -4.59 -0.40 -4.59
C ARG A 51 -5.04 -0.51 -6.05
N SER A 52 -6.27 -0.92 -6.27
CA SER A 52 -6.87 -1.05 -7.61
C SER A 52 -7.82 0.11 -7.96
N THR A 53 -7.89 1.14 -7.13
CA THR A 53 -8.83 2.28 -7.29
C THR A 53 -8.77 2.91 -8.67
N HIS A 54 -7.56 3.13 -9.22
CA HIS A 54 -7.37 3.65 -10.58
C HIS A 54 -7.91 2.73 -11.69
N LYS A 55 -8.11 1.43 -11.42
CA LYS A 55 -8.63 0.46 -12.42
C LYS A 55 -10.15 0.49 -12.55
N TRP A 56 -10.86 0.84 -11.48
CA TRP A 56 -12.33 0.82 -11.47
C TRP A 56 -12.96 2.22 -11.42
N LEU A 57 -12.24 3.22 -10.89
CA LEU A 57 -12.70 4.60 -10.84
C LEU A 57 -12.49 5.29 -12.19
N LYS A 58 -13.53 5.32 -13.02
CA LYS A 58 -13.50 5.99 -14.33
C LYS A 58 -13.41 7.50 -14.17
N GLY A 59 -12.53 8.14 -14.95
CA GLY A 59 -12.35 9.59 -14.93
C GLY A 59 -11.69 10.13 -13.65
N GLY A 60 -11.12 9.25 -12.81
CA GLY A 60 -10.39 9.59 -11.60
C GLY A 60 -8.90 9.88 -11.82
N ASP A 61 -8.43 9.85 -13.07
CA ASP A 61 -7.00 9.93 -13.41
C ASP A 61 -6.36 11.25 -12.98
N TYR A 62 -7.13 12.33 -12.85
CA TYR A 62 -6.62 13.61 -12.33
C TYR A 62 -6.32 13.55 -10.82
N LEU A 63 -7.02 12.67 -10.09
CA LEU A 63 -6.95 12.57 -8.63
C LEU A 63 -6.04 11.43 -8.18
N LEU A 64 -6.06 10.29 -8.87
CA LEU A 64 -5.32 9.08 -8.50
C LEU A 64 -4.18 8.78 -9.47
N GLY A 65 -3.01 8.46 -8.94
CA GLY A 65 -1.90 7.91 -9.70
C GLY A 65 -2.07 6.42 -10.01
N ASP A 66 -1.18 5.87 -10.82
CA ASP A 66 -1.19 4.46 -11.23
C ASP A 66 -0.96 3.48 -10.05
N ASP A 67 -0.46 3.98 -8.93
CA ASP A 67 -0.33 3.23 -7.68
C ASP A 67 -1.61 3.27 -6.81
N GLY A 68 -2.66 3.96 -7.29
CA GLY A 68 -3.96 4.13 -6.62
C GLY A 68 -3.92 5.10 -5.44
N ILE A 69 -2.96 6.02 -5.43
CA ILE A 69 -2.74 7.03 -4.37
C ILE A 69 -3.11 8.40 -4.92
N ALA A 70 -3.52 9.31 -4.03
CA ALA A 70 -3.76 10.69 -4.43
C ALA A 70 -2.51 11.30 -5.09
N LYS A 71 -2.67 11.90 -6.27
CA LYS A 71 -1.58 12.55 -7.02
C LYS A 71 -1.06 13.78 -6.29
N GLN A 72 -1.97 14.55 -5.72
CA GLN A 72 -1.63 15.70 -4.92
C GLN A 72 -1.01 15.26 -3.59
N SER A 73 -0.08 16.06 -3.07
CA SER A 73 0.55 15.81 -1.78
C SER A 73 -0.26 16.43 -0.64
N PHE A 74 0.01 15.94 0.58
CA PHE A 74 -0.50 16.56 1.80
C PHE A 74 -0.07 18.04 1.87
N PRO A 75 -0.96 18.98 2.26
CA PRO A 75 -2.28 18.77 2.88
C PRO A 75 -3.48 18.78 1.91
N ASN A 76 -3.28 18.93 0.60
CA ASN A 76 -4.37 19.18 -0.35
C ASN A 76 -4.84 17.93 -1.09
N HIS A 77 -4.20 16.79 -0.85
CA HIS A 77 -4.43 15.50 -1.51
C HIS A 77 -5.85 14.94 -1.41
N TRP A 78 -6.66 15.42 -0.48
CA TRP A 78 -7.97 14.85 -0.16
C TRP A 78 -9.10 15.38 -1.06
N LYS A 79 -8.92 16.53 -1.74
CA LYS A 79 -9.98 17.17 -2.53
C LYS A 79 -9.79 16.94 -4.03
N GLY A 80 -10.77 16.31 -4.65
CA GLY A 80 -10.89 16.21 -6.11
C GLY A 80 -11.93 17.16 -6.68
N GLU A 81 -12.32 16.91 -7.92
CA GLU A 81 -13.33 17.67 -8.66
C GLU A 81 -14.69 16.98 -8.56
N LYS A 82 -15.77 17.71 -8.87
CA LYS A 82 -17.14 17.17 -9.00
C LYS A 82 -17.61 16.37 -7.78
N GLY A 83 -17.19 16.79 -6.58
CA GLY A 83 -17.58 16.12 -5.32
C GLY A 83 -16.86 14.79 -5.05
N LEU A 84 -15.80 14.48 -5.79
CA LEU A 84 -14.95 13.32 -5.51
C LEU A 84 -13.86 13.68 -4.50
N TYR A 85 -13.66 12.81 -3.51
CA TYR A 85 -12.68 13.01 -2.44
C TYR A 85 -11.81 11.77 -2.20
N CYS A 86 -10.61 11.99 -1.68
CA CYS A 86 -9.65 10.97 -1.27
C CYS A 86 -9.50 10.96 0.26
N ALA A 87 -9.92 9.88 0.92
CA ALA A 87 -9.70 9.68 2.34
C ALA A 87 -8.73 8.52 2.59
N GLY A 88 -7.62 8.77 3.32
CA GLY A 88 -6.69 7.71 3.71
C GLY A 88 -5.75 7.24 2.58
N LEU A 89 -5.71 7.97 1.47
CA LEU A 89 -4.85 7.67 0.31
C LEU A 89 -3.57 8.51 0.30
N SER A 90 -3.09 8.97 1.46
CA SER A 90 -1.87 9.81 1.60
C SER A 90 -0.65 9.08 2.18
N ARG A 91 -0.75 7.78 2.48
CA ARG A 91 0.28 6.97 3.19
C ARG A 91 0.63 7.51 4.60
N ARG A 92 -0.27 8.26 5.23
CA ARG A 92 -0.07 8.86 6.58
C ARG A 92 -0.74 8.09 7.72
N GLY A 93 -1.15 6.84 7.47
CA GLY A 93 -1.83 5.99 8.45
C GLY A 93 -3.18 6.55 8.91
N PHE A 94 -3.65 6.08 10.06
CA PHE A 94 -4.96 6.49 10.61
C PHE A 94 -5.03 7.98 10.93
N TYR A 95 -3.93 8.57 11.41
CA TYR A 95 -3.89 10.01 11.69
C TYR A 95 -4.16 10.84 10.43
N GLY A 96 -3.52 10.49 9.30
CA GLY A 96 -3.80 11.14 8.03
C GLY A 96 -5.23 10.94 7.56
N ALA A 97 -5.74 9.71 7.65
CA ALA A 97 -7.12 9.41 7.27
C ALA A 97 -8.15 10.21 8.08
N ALA A 98 -7.89 10.44 9.38
CA ALA A 98 -8.74 11.26 10.22
C ALA A 98 -8.76 12.74 9.80
N ILE A 99 -7.60 13.30 9.44
CA ILE A 99 -7.51 14.66 8.90
C ILE A 99 -8.29 14.78 7.59
N ASP A 100 -8.10 13.81 6.69
CA ASP A 100 -8.78 13.78 5.40
C ASP A 100 -10.29 13.77 5.60
N ALA A 101 -10.80 12.89 6.47
CA ALA A 101 -12.23 12.79 6.78
C ALA A 101 -12.79 14.11 7.37
N GLN A 102 -12.07 14.76 8.27
CA GLN A 102 -12.49 16.05 8.83
C GLN A 102 -12.55 17.16 7.78
N ASN A 103 -11.56 17.20 6.87
CA ASN A 103 -11.52 18.19 5.80
C ASN A 103 -12.66 17.97 4.79
N ILE A 104 -12.91 16.72 4.41
CA ILE A 104 -14.01 16.34 3.52
C ILE A 104 -15.35 16.73 4.15
N ALA A 105 -15.57 16.40 5.42
CA ALA A 105 -16.81 16.75 6.12
C ALA A 105 -17.03 18.27 6.19
N LYS A 106 -15.98 19.06 6.43
CA LYS A 106 -16.05 20.53 6.41
C LYS A 106 -16.38 21.05 5.01
N ASP A 107 -15.76 20.50 3.97
CA ASP A 107 -16.01 20.91 2.59
C ASP A 107 -17.46 20.65 2.19
N ILE A 108 -17.97 19.44 2.46
CA ILE A 108 -19.38 19.08 2.20
C ILE A 108 -20.31 20.01 2.98
N LYS A 109 -20.03 20.29 4.26
CA LYS A 109 -20.85 21.21 5.07
C LYS A 109 -20.92 22.62 4.48
N MET A 110 -19.88 23.11 3.81
CA MET A 110 -19.88 24.44 3.18
C MET A 110 -20.63 24.46 1.84
N LEU A 111 -20.91 23.29 1.25
CA LEU A 111 -21.65 23.16 -0.01
C LEU A 111 -23.16 22.97 0.19
N LEU A 112 -23.60 22.70 1.43
CA LEU A 112 -25.00 22.58 1.85
C LEU A 112 -25.50 23.89 2.45
#